data_AF-A0A951XLI4-F1
#
_entry.id   AF-A0A951XLI4-F1
#
_cell.length_a   1.000
_cell.length_b   1.000
_cell.length_c   1.000
_cell.angle_alpha   90.00
_cell.angle_beta   90.00
_cell.angle_gamma   90.00
#
_symmetry.space_group_name_H-M   'P 1'
#
loop_
_entity.id
_entity.type
_entity.pdbx_description
1 polymer ?
#
loop_
_entity_poly.entity_id
_entity_poly.type
_entity_poly.pdbx_seq_one_letter_code
_entity_poly.pdbx_strand_id
1 'polypeptide(L)'
;MRLLVTDAAAQPPRQATAWLIMTLGKESVSTAAQIKARREELGLDLKKVAADLSMNEPSYWDIESYDDELSEVAEFAQAIQLARLLRVRLLALLEEDFDYAQACKISFQDLRELIEKRVAAGEISKDGLSWDIDEFLEEPKIAFEYPIAFLKLLAPEVGFDWRQVVANYEEA
;
A
#
# COMPACT_ATOMS: atom_id res chain seq x y z
N MET A 1 79.03 -0.28 4.30
CA MET A 1 79.13 0.17 2.90
C MET A 1 78.06 -0.56 2.09
N ARG A 2 77.16 0.21 1.43
CA ARG A 2 76.27 -0.11 0.29
C ARG A 2 75.83 -1.58 0.02
N LEU A 3 74.51 -1.87 0.08
CA LEU A 3 73.57 -2.11 -1.06
C LEU A 3 73.74 -3.52 -1.70
N LEU A 4 72.76 -4.36 -2.08
CA LEU A 4 71.30 -4.32 -2.30
C LEU A 4 70.83 -5.78 -2.61
N VAL A 5 69.56 -6.12 -2.26
CA VAL A 5 68.56 -6.84 -3.10
C VAL A 5 68.78 -8.36 -3.35
N THR A 6 67.79 -9.29 -3.34
CA THR A 6 66.39 -9.34 -3.84
C THR A 6 65.62 -10.52 -3.23
N ASP A 7 64.28 -10.40 -3.19
CA ASP A 7 63.20 -11.43 -3.33
C ASP A 7 63.11 -12.62 -2.36
N ALA A 8 61.94 -13.12 -1.94
CA ALA A 8 60.54 -12.82 -2.21
C ALA A 8 59.73 -13.40 -1.03
N ALA A 9 58.83 -12.63 -0.41
CA ALA A 9 57.86 -13.16 0.54
C ALA A 9 56.46 -12.86 -0.01
N ALA A 10 55.75 -13.94 -0.35
CA ALA A 10 54.40 -13.92 -0.89
C ALA A 10 53.45 -13.18 0.05
N GLN A 11 52.76 -12.19 -0.49
CA GLN A 11 51.77 -11.40 0.21
C GLN A 11 50.40 -12.06 0.01
N PRO A 12 49.66 -12.47 1.06
CA PRO A 12 48.32 -12.99 0.89
C PRO A 12 47.37 -11.87 0.42
N PRO A 13 46.37 -12.20 -0.42
CA PRO A 13 45.51 -11.21 -1.05
C PRO A 13 44.63 -10.47 -0.04
N ARG A 14 44.60 -9.14 -0.18
CA ARG A 14 43.69 -8.22 0.50
C ARG A 14 42.26 -8.40 0.00
N GLN A 15 41.57 -9.46 0.41
CA GLN A 15 40.12 -9.58 0.26
C GLN A 15 39.52 -10.37 1.43
N ALA A 16 39.38 -9.72 2.58
CA ALA A 16 38.67 -10.29 3.73
C ALA A 16 37.77 -9.27 4.45
N THR A 17 37.34 -8.21 3.76
CA THR A 17 36.45 -7.18 4.33
C THR A 17 35.34 -6.75 3.37
N ALA A 18 34.88 -7.66 2.50
CA ALA A 18 33.79 -7.41 1.56
C ALA A 18 32.62 -8.43 1.68
N TRP A 19 32.53 -9.15 2.80
CA TRP A 19 31.48 -10.16 3.03
C TRP A 19 30.51 -9.78 4.18
N LEU A 20 30.42 -8.51 4.54
CA LEU A 20 29.50 -8.03 5.59
C LEU A 20 28.54 -6.91 5.15
N ILE A 21 28.39 -6.64 3.84
CA ILE A 21 27.48 -5.58 3.33
C ILE A 21 26.51 -6.11 2.24
N MET A 22 26.44 -7.42 1.97
CA MET A 22 25.55 -7.97 0.92
C MET A 22 24.44 -8.89 1.43
N THR A 23 23.90 -8.61 2.62
CA THR A 23 22.62 -9.20 3.05
C THR A 23 21.83 -8.27 3.95
N LEU A 24 21.82 -6.96 3.67
CA LEU A 24 20.70 -6.13 4.09
C LEU A 24 19.62 -6.36 3.02
N GLY A 25 18.70 -7.27 3.33
CA GLY A 25 17.38 -7.21 2.71
C GLY A 25 16.91 -5.77 2.79
N LYS A 26 16.28 -5.28 1.74
CA LYS A 26 15.61 -3.98 1.75
C LYS A 26 14.59 -4.07 2.89
N GLU A 27 14.93 -3.66 4.10
CA GLU A 27 13.98 -3.50 5.19
C GLU A 27 13.03 -2.44 4.66
N SER A 28 11.89 -2.88 4.12
CA SER A 28 10.88 -1.94 3.69
C SER A 28 10.40 -1.23 4.95
N VAL A 29 10.49 0.10 4.92
CA VAL A 29 9.98 0.91 6.02
C VAL A 29 8.48 0.71 6.00
N SER A 30 7.94 0.15 7.09
CA SER A 30 6.55 -0.27 7.13
C SER A 30 5.55 0.86 6.86
N THR A 31 4.34 0.54 6.38
CA THR A 31 3.26 1.51 6.11
C THR A 31 3.06 2.51 7.25
N ALA A 32 2.91 2.02 8.49
CA ALA A 32 2.68 2.89 9.66
C ALA A 32 3.87 3.83 9.91
N ALA A 33 5.10 3.31 9.79
CA ALA A 33 6.31 4.09 9.93
C ALA A 33 6.43 5.16 8.83
N GLN A 34 6.05 4.86 7.58
CA GLN A 34 6.04 5.82 6.47
C GLN A 34 5.02 6.94 6.67
N ILE A 35 3.80 6.61 7.14
CA ILE A 35 2.76 7.59 7.46
C ILE A 35 3.28 8.58 8.49
N LYS A 36 3.78 8.05 9.61
CA LYS A 36 4.30 8.85 10.71
C LYS A 36 5.46 9.74 10.28
N ALA A 37 6.45 9.16 9.59
CA ALA A 37 7.60 9.91 9.12
C ALA A 37 7.20 11.05 8.19
N ARG A 38 6.32 10.81 7.20
CA ARG A 38 5.83 11.85 6.28
C ARG A 38 5.04 12.92 6.99
N ARG A 39 4.16 12.56 7.94
CA ARG A 39 3.41 13.53 8.74
C ARG A 39 4.38 14.48 9.46
N GLU A 40 5.39 13.91 10.12
CA GLU A 40 6.39 14.66 10.89
C GLU A 40 7.27 15.54 9.98
N GLU A 41 7.72 15.03 8.83
CA GLU A 41 8.47 15.79 7.82
C GLU A 41 7.70 17.00 7.26
N LEU A 42 6.38 16.83 7.07
CA LEU A 42 5.49 17.91 6.62
C LEU A 42 5.08 18.86 7.75
N GLY A 43 5.49 18.60 8.99
CA GLY A 43 5.11 19.39 10.16
C GLY A 43 3.61 19.36 10.45
N LEU A 44 2.93 18.27 10.09
CA LEU A 44 1.49 18.11 10.30
C LEU A 44 1.22 17.67 11.75
N ASP A 45 0.29 18.37 12.39
CA ASP A 45 -0.19 18.05 13.73
C ASP A 45 -1.10 16.81 13.70
N LEU A 46 -0.82 15.84 14.58
CA LEU A 46 -1.53 14.56 14.64
C LEU A 46 -3.03 14.75 14.83
N LYS A 47 -3.41 15.60 15.80
CA LYS A 47 -4.81 15.85 16.14
C LYS A 47 -5.55 16.55 15.00
N LYS A 48 -4.88 17.47 14.30
CA LYS A 48 -5.43 18.11 13.11
C LYS A 48 -5.63 17.11 11.97
N VAL A 49 -4.67 16.22 11.72
CA VAL A 49 -4.81 15.18 10.68
C VAL A 49 -5.99 14.26 11.02
N ALA A 50 -6.11 13.79 12.26
CA ALA A 50 -7.25 12.99 12.70
C ALA A 50 -8.59 13.71 12.41
N ALA A 51 -8.69 15.00 12.76
CA ALA A 51 -9.88 15.81 12.49
C ALA A 51 -10.16 15.99 10.99
N ASP A 52 -9.13 16.23 10.17
CA ASP A 52 -9.25 16.35 8.71
C ASP A 52 -9.71 15.04 8.05
N LEU A 53 -9.47 13.89 8.70
CA LEU A 53 -9.96 12.56 8.31
C LEU A 53 -11.32 12.20 8.92
N SER A 54 -11.94 13.10 9.69
CA SER A 54 -13.15 12.79 10.49
C SER A 54 -12.98 11.59 11.44
N MET A 55 -11.75 11.36 11.90
CA MET A 55 -11.38 10.34 12.89
C MET A 55 -11.12 10.96 14.26
N ASN A 56 -11.25 10.16 15.31
CA ASN A 56 -10.74 10.55 16.62
C ASN A 56 -9.21 10.31 16.71
N GLU A 57 -8.57 10.99 17.65
CA GLU A 57 -7.11 10.94 17.83
C GLU A 57 -6.57 9.52 18.11
N PRO A 58 -7.17 8.71 19.01
CA PRO A 58 -6.79 7.30 19.17
C PRO A 58 -6.83 6.48 17.88
N SER A 59 -7.90 6.58 17.09
CA SER A 59 -8.00 5.84 15.82
C SER A 59 -6.91 6.22 14.84
N TYR A 60 -6.56 7.51 14.74
CA TYR A 60 -5.42 7.92 13.91
C TYR A 60 -4.07 7.48 14.49
N TRP A 61 -3.94 7.39 15.81
CA TRP A 61 -2.73 6.87 16.45
C TRP A 61 -2.51 5.39 16.10
N ASP A 62 -3.58 4.58 16.00
CA ASP A 62 -3.50 3.19 15.56
C ASP A 62 -2.97 3.08 14.12
N ILE A 63 -3.39 3.97 13.22
CA ILE A 63 -2.88 4.08 11.83
C ILE A 63 -1.36 4.32 11.79
N GLU A 64 -0.80 5.06 12.75
CA GLU A 64 0.66 5.30 12.86
C GLU A 64 1.40 4.23 13.67
N SER A 65 0.68 3.24 14.21
CA SER A 65 1.22 2.23 15.12
C SER A 65 1.19 0.81 14.54
N TYR A 66 0.27 0.52 13.62
CA TYR A 66 0.09 -0.80 13.02
C TYR A 66 -0.07 -0.71 11.50
N ASP A 67 0.58 -1.61 10.77
CA ASP A 67 0.74 -1.52 9.31
C ASP A 67 -0.53 -1.87 8.52
N ASP A 68 -1.43 -2.63 9.13
CA ASP A 68 -2.68 -3.13 8.57
C ASP A 68 -3.84 -2.13 8.72
N GLU A 69 -3.84 -1.32 9.78
CA GLU A 69 -4.92 -0.37 10.14
C GLU A 69 -5.37 0.51 8.96
N LEU A 70 -4.44 1.04 8.16
CA LEU A 70 -4.81 1.85 7.00
C LEU A 70 -5.61 1.08 5.95
N SER A 71 -5.33 -0.22 5.78
CA SER A 71 -5.99 -1.04 4.76
C SER A 71 -7.16 -1.85 5.29
N GLU A 72 -7.16 -2.20 6.57
CA GLU A 72 -8.17 -3.07 7.19
C GLU A 72 -9.25 -2.33 7.96
N VAL A 73 -8.96 -1.12 8.46
CA VAL A 73 -9.85 -0.40 9.37
C VAL A 73 -10.29 0.95 8.82
N ALA A 74 -9.36 1.75 8.28
CA ALA A 74 -9.72 3.05 7.72
C ALA A 74 -10.64 2.91 6.51
N GLU A 75 -11.65 3.77 6.43
CA GLU A 75 -12.51 3.87 5.25
C GLU A 75 -11.68 4.24 4.02
N PHE A 76 -12.06 3.76 2.84
CA PHE A 76 -11.35 4.05 1.60
C PHE A 76 -11.21 5.56 1.36
N ALA A 77 -12.25 6.35 1.65
CA ALA A 77 -12.20 7.80 1.56
C ALA A 77 -11.16 8.43 2.51
N GLN A 78 -11.05 7.91 3.74
CA GLN A 78 -10.06 8.35 4.72
C GLN A 78 -8.65 8.00 4.24
N ALA A 79 -8.42 6.81 3.70
CA ALA A 79 -7.12 6.40 3.17
C ALA A 79 -6.67 7.27 1.99
N ILE A 80 -7.57 7.58 1.05
CA ILE A 80 -7.30 8.52 -0.05
C ILE A 80 -6.99 9.92 0.47
N GLN A 81 -7.76 10.41 1.44
CA GLN A 81 -7.55 11.73 2.02
C GLN A 81 -6.24 11.81 2.79
N LEU A 82 -5.86 10.76 3.52
CA LEU A 82 -4.56 10.70 4.21
C LEU A 82 -3.41 10.75 3.20
N ALA A 83 -3.48 9.95 2.13
CA ALA A 83 -2.47 9.97 1.07
C ALA A 83 -2.30 11.37 0.45
N ARG A 84 -3.41 12.09 0.22
CA ARG A 84 -3.40 13.50 -0.23
C ARG A 84 -2.72 14.43 0.78
N LEU A 85 -3.06 14.34 2.07
CA LEU A 85 -2.43 15.16 3.12
C LEU A 85 -0.91 14.91 3.19
N LEU A 86 -0.49 13.66 3.01
CA LEU A 86 0.90 13.23 3.02
C LEU A 86 1.63 13.43 1.67
N ARG A 87 0.94 13.94 0.65
CA ARG A 87 1.48 14.19 -0.70
C ARG A 87 2.16 12.95 -1.29
N VAL A 88 1.51 11.80 -1.15
CA VAL A 88 1.97 10.52 -1.65
C VAL A 88 0.80 9.78 -2.29
N ARG A 89 1.08 8.91 -3.25
CA ARG A 89 0.07 8.00 -3.79
C ARG A 89 -0.27 6.93 -2.78
N LEU A 90 -1.53 6.52 -2.73
CA LEU A 90 -2.01 5.56 -1.73
C LEU A 90 -1.36 4.20 -1.95
N LEU A 91 -1.22 3.75 -3.21
CA LEU A 91 -0.53 2.49 -3.49
C LEU A 91 0.94 2.52 -3.09
N ALA A 92 1.62 3.65 -3.30
CA ALA A 92 3.01 3.81 -2.86
C ALA A 92 3.13 3.80 -1.32
N LEU A 93 2.15 4.35 -0.61
CA LEU A 93 2.07 4.33 0.85
C LEU A 93 1.84 2.92 1.40
N LEU A 94 1.05 2.10 0.68
CA LEU A 94 0.78 0.70 1.00
C LEU A 94 1.87 -0.26 0.50
N GLU A 95 3.00 0.27 0.01
CA GLU A 95 4.12 -0.51 -0.55
C GLU A 95 3.74 -1.42 -1.73
N GLU A 96 2.68 -1.07 -2.45
CA GLU A 96 2.20 -1.82 -3.59
C GLU A 96 2.95 -1.43 -4.86
N ASP A 97 3.54 -2.42 -5.53
CA ASP A 97 4.12 -2.23 -6.85
C ASP A 97 2.99 -2.14 -7.89
N PHE A 98 2.92 -1.00 -8.57
CA PHE A 98 1.87 -0.70 -9.55
C PHE A 98 2.41 0.10 -10.72
N ASP A 99 2.32 -0.46 -11.93
CA ASP A 99 2.73 0.21 -13.16
C ASP A 99 1.62 1.14 -13.66
N TYR A 100 1.67 2.39 -13.22
CA TYR A 100 0.77 3.46 -13.65
C TYR A 100 0.78 3.74 -15.15
N ALA A 101 1.87 3.42 -15.88
CA ALA A 101 1.95 3.70 -17.30
C ALA A 101 1.12 2.72 -18.14
N GLN A 102 0.90 1.51 -17.63
CA GLN A 102 0.16 0.44 -18.31
C GLN A 102 -1.17 0.10 -17.64
N ALA A 103 -1.45 0.72 -16.50
CA ALA A 103 -2.66 0.46 -15.72
C ALA A 103 -3.94 0.88 -16.44
N CYS A 104 -4.88 -0.06 -16.54
CA CYS A 104 -6.29 0.26 -16.76
C CYS A 104 -6.89 0.63 -15.40
N LYS A 105 -7.40 1.86 -15.25
CA LYS A 105 -8.11 2.30 -14.03
C LYS A 105 -9.56 1.85 -14.13
N ILE A 106 -10.11 1.31 -13.04
CA ILE A 106 -11.52 0.90 -12.98
C ILE A 106 -12.24 1.66 -11.85
N SER A 107 -13.44 2.14 -12.12
CA SER A 107 -14.28 2.77 -11.12
C SER A 107 -15.06 1.73 -10.31
N PHE A 108 -15.67 2.13 -9.19
CA PHE A 108 -16.62 1.29 -8.47
C PHE A 108 -17.83 0.89 -9.34
N GLN A 109 -18.24 1.74 -10.29
CA GLN A 109 -19.29 1.39 -11.25
C GLN A 109 -18.83 0.29 -12.21
N ASP A 110 -17.61 0.37 -12.73
CA ASP A 110 -17.05 -0.69 -13.59
C ASP A 110 -16.91 -2.01 -12.83
N LEU A 111 -16.51 -1.95 -11.56
CA LEU A 111 -16.41 -3.11 -10.67
C LEU A 111 -17.78 -3.75 -10.42
N ARG A 112 -18.81 -2.94 -10.15
CA ARG A 112 -20.20 -3.42 -10.04
C ARG A 112 -20.62 -4.18 -11.30
N GLU A 113 -20.43 -3.57 -12.47
CA GLU A 113 -20.83 -4.18 -13.76
C GLU A 113 -20.08 -5.49 -14.02
N LEU A 114 -18.81 -5.57 -13.67
CA LEU A 114 -18.03 -6.81 -13.73
C LEU A 114 -18.64 -7.90 -12.85
N ILE A 115 -18.98 -7.58 -11.59
CA ILE A 115 -19.58 -8.54 -10.66
C ILE A 115 -20.95 -9.01 -11.17
N GLU A 116 -21.84 -8.08 -11.54
CA GLU A 116 -23.17 -8.42 -12.07
C GLU A 116 -23.08 -9.33 -13.29
N LYS A 117 -22.15 -9.04 -14.21
CA LYS A 117 -21.90 -9.88 -15.39
C LYS A 117 -21.47 -11.30 -15.02
N ARG A 118 -20.56 -11.45 -14.06
CA ARG A 118 -20.06 -12.76 -13.62
C ARG A 118 -21.11 -13.56 -12.86
N VAL A 119 -21.92 -12.90 -12.03
CA VAL A 119 -23.07 -13.51 -11.35
C VAL A 119 -24.09 -13.99 -12.39
N ALA A 120 -24.44 -13.16 -13.38
CA ALA A 120 -25.38 -13.53 -14.44
C ALA A 120 -24.87 -14.68 -15.32
N ALA A 121 -23.56 -14.79 -15.50
CA ALA A 121 -22.92 -15.91 -16.18
C ALA A 121 -22.83 -17.20 -15.33
N GLY A 122 -23.16 -17.13 -14.03
CA GLY A 122 -22.99 -18.23 -13.08
C GLY A 122 -21.54 -18.56 -12.76
N GLU A 123 -20.60 -17.65 -13.05
CA GLU A 123 -19.17 -17.81 -12.77
C GLU A 123 -18.88 -17.65 -11.27
N ILE A 124 -19.65 -16.81 -10.59
CA ILE A 124 -19.57 -16.55 -9.15
C ILE A 124 -20.98 -16.53 -8.54
N SER A 125 -21.07 -16.81 -7.23
CA SER A 125 -22.29 -16.67 -6.44
C SER A 125 -22.12 -15.52 -5.46
N LYS A 126 -23.10 -14.61 -5.34
CA LYS A 126 -23.07 -13.51 -4.38
C LYS A 126 -22.90 -14.02 -2.94
N ASP A 127 -23.69 -15.01 -2.56
CA ASP A 127 -23.65 -15.65 -1.23
C ASP A 127 -22.33 -16.38 -0.93
N GLY A 128 -21.48 -16.57 -1.94
CA GLY A 128 -20.18 -17.23 -1.81
C GLY A 128 -19.00 -16.26 -1.63
N LEU A 129 -19.24 -14.96 -1.65
CA LEU A 129 -18.20 -13.93 -1.50
C LEU A 129 -17.89 -13.67 -0.03
N SER A 130 -16.68 -13.20 0.25
CA SER A 130 -16.23 -12.90 1.61
C SER A 130 -16.95 -11.70 2.25
N TRP A 131 -17.67 -10.91 1.45
CA TRP A 131 -18.42 -9.73 1.88
C TRP A 131 -19.86 -9.81 1.38
N ASP A 132 -20.77 -9.27 2.18
CA ASP A 132 -22.10 -8.91 1.68
C ASP A 132 -21.95 -7.71 0.75
N ILE A 133 -22.23 -7.94 -0.53
CA ILE A 133 -22.05 -6.95 -1.59
C ILE A 133 -23.36 -6.34 -2.07
N ASP A 134 -24.51 -6.69 -1.49
CA ASP A 134 -25.79 -6.24 -2.03
C ASP A 134 -25.93 -4.71 -1.96
N GLU A 135 -25.53 -4.09 -0.86
CA GLU A 135 -25.51 -2.62 -0.73
C GLU A 135 -24.56 -1.97 -1.76
N PHE A 136 -23.38 -2.56 -1.97
CA PHE A 136 -22.45 -2.10 -3.00
C PHE A 136 -23.01 -2.20 -4.42
N LEU A 137 -23.75 -3.27 -4.73
CA LEU A 137 -24.37 -3.44 -6.04
C LEU A 137 -25.51 -2.46 -6.27
N GLU A 138 -26.20 -2.03 -5.21
CA GLU A 138 -27.24 -1.00 -5.28
C GLU A 138 -26.64 0.41 -5.42
N GLU A 139 -25.67 0.76 -4.57
CA GLU A 139 -24.98 2.05 -4.55
C GLU A 139 -23.45 1.85 -4.49
N PRO A 140 -22.76 1.76 -5.64
CA PRO A 140 -21.32 1.48 -5.68
C PRO A 140 -20.45 2.48 -4.93
N LYS A 141 -20.94 3.70 -4.69
CA LYS A 141 -20.19 4.69 -3.92
C LYS A 141 -20.10 4.36 -2.44
N ILE A 142 -20.91 3.45 -1.90
CA ILE A 142 -20.76 2.98 -0.52
C ILE A 142 -19.36 2.39 -0.27
N ALA A 143 -18.67 1.91 -1.31
CA ALA A 143 -17.29 1.44 -1.20
C ALA A 143 -16.30 2.51 -0.70
N PHE A 144 -16.65 3.81 -0.74
CA PHE A 144 -15.86 4.85 -0.08
C PHE A 144 -15.85 4.73 1.44
N GLU A 145 -16.88 4.11 2.02
CA GLU A 145 -17.06 3.89 3.46
C GLU A 145 -16.54 2.52 3.91
N TYR A 146 -16.13 1.65 2.97
CA TYR A 146 -15.54 0.35 3.27
C TYR A 146 -14.01 0.44 3.34
N PRO A 147 -13.33 -0.41 4.12
CA PRO A 147 -11.88 -0.46 4.13
C PRO A 147 -11.31 -1.02 2.82
N ILE A 148 -10.05 -0.74 2.51
CA ILE A 148 -9.38 -1.26 1.30
C ILE A 148 -9.37 -2.79 1.28
N ALA A 149 -9.39 -3.44 2.45
CA ALA A 149 -9.53 -4.87 2.62
C ALA A 149 -10.75 -5.46 1.89
N PHE A 150 -11.85 -4.70 1.78
CA PHE A 150 -13.00 -5.06 0.94
C PHE A 150 -12.56 -5.38 -0.50
N LEU A 151 -11.79 -4.48 -1.13
CA LEU A 151 -11.29 -4.67 -2.49
C LEU A 151 -10.25 -5.78 -2.57
N LYS A 152 -9.34 -5.88 -1.59
CA LYS A 152 -8.29 -6.91 -1.55
C LYS A 152 -8.88 -8.32 -1.49
N LEU A 153 -9.94 -8.51 -0.70
CA LEU A 153 -10.61 -9.80 -0.52
C LEU A 153 -11.51 -10.14 -1.71
N LEU A 154 -12.22 -9.15 -2.26
CA LEU A 154 -13.12 -9.34 -3.40
C LEU A 154 -12.36 -9.58 -4.72
N ALA A 155 -11.18 -8.99 -4.88
CA ALA A 155 -10.32 -9.11 -6.07
C ALA A 155 -10.07 -10.54 -6.56
N PRO A 156 -9.56 -11.47 -5.73
CA PRO A 156 -9.34 -12.85 -6.16
C PRO A 156 -10.64 -13.62 -6.44
N GLU A 157 -11.73 -13.30 -5.74
CA GLU A 157 -13.04 -13.96 -5.91
C GLU A 157 -13.70 -13.56 -7.23
N VAL A 158 -13.62 -12.27 -7.58
CA VAL A 158 -14.23 -11.68 -8.77
C VAL A 158 -13.27 -11.62 -9.95
N GLY A 159 -11.96 -11.85 -9.75
CA GLY A 159 -10.94 -11.90 -10.80
C GLY A 159 -10.57 -10.54 -11.39
N PHE A 160 -10.35 -9.54 -10.54
CA PHE A 160 -9.81 -8.22 -10.92
C PHE A 160 -8.58 -7.86 -10.09
N ASP A 161 -7.89 -6.79 -10.47
CA ASP A 161 -6.79 -6.23 -9.68
C ASP A 161 -7.27 -5.01 -8.87
N TRP A 162 -7.35 -5.14 -7.55
CA TRP A 162 -7.84 -4.08 -6.67
C TRP A 162 -7.04 -2.79 -6.77
N ARG A 163 -5.76 -2.86 -7.14
CA ARG A 163 -4.90 -1.69 -7.31
C ARG A 163 -5.39 -0.81 -8.45
N GLN A 164 -6.05 -1.38 -9.46
CA GLN A 164 -6.68 -0.62 -10.55
C GLN A 164 -7.85 0.24 -10.06
N VAL A 165 -8.56 -0.20 -9.02
CA VAL A 165 -9.62 0.58 -8.37
C VAL A 165 -9.00 1.73 -7.59
N VAL A 166 -7.99 1.46 -6.74
CA VAL A 166 -7.29 2.49 -5.97
C VAL A 166 -6.69 3.55 -6.88
N ALA A 167 -6.01 3.12 -7.94
CA ALA A 167 -5.40 4.00 -8.92
C ALA A 167 -6.41 4.91 -9.65
N ASN A 168 -7.68 4.53 -9.70
CA ASN A 168 -8.74 5.37 -10.25
C ASN A 168 -9.06 6.58 -9.37
N TYR A 169 -8.86 6.47 -8.05
CA TYR A 169 -9.29 7.47 -7.07
C TYR A 169 -8.16 8.24 -6.40
N GLU A 170 -6.92 7.77 -6.49
CA GLU A 170 -5.77 8.56 -6.04
C GLU A 170 -5.43 9.67 -7.05
N GLU A 171 -4.99 10.82 -6.53
CA GLU A 171 -4.54 11.94 -7.34
C GLU A 171 -3.10 11.71 -7.84
N ALA A 172 -2.84 12.18 -9.06
CA ALA A 172 -1.57 11.96 -9.75
C ALA A 172 -0.42 12.80 -9.19
#